data_AF-A0A7J5F5I4-F1
#
_entry.id   AF-A0A7J5F5I4-F1
#
_cell.length_a   1.000
_cell.length_b   1.000
_cell.length_c   1.000
_cell.angle_alpha   90.00
_cell.angle_beta   90.00
_cell.angle_gamma   90.00
#
_symmetry.space_group_name_H-M   'P 1'
#
loop_
_entity.id
_entity.type
_entity.pdbx_description
1 polymer ?
#
loop_
_entity_poly.entity_id
_entity_poly.type
_entity_poly.pdbx_seq_one_letter_code
_entity_poly.pdbx_strand_id
1 'polypeptide(L)'
;MRTLLLSMTLTAFAAGQGPDYDATALSAVVRQASFEFYNELLYRDEPAWKGRVISFSGYMVDRPAIGKGKSPYIQLMGNGVNGLISVIAQYDGKLPVKQVYGTDVPVVTTGQHLRFLAEIRTAENFLSVNGVWMYLPVVKLLAIYQQDDAELKRALWVSRELRR
;
A
#
# COMPACT_ATOMS: atom_id res chain seq x y z
N MET A 1 14.38 50.36 -26.87
CA MET A 1 13.68 49.07 -26.67
C MET A 1 13.91 48.63 -25.23
N ARG A 2 12.85 48.58 -24.42
CA ARG A 2 12.88 48.14 -23.00
C ARG A 2 12.57 46.65 -22.97
N THR A 3 13.56 45.83 -22.62
CA THR A 3 13.37 44.39 -22.45
C THR A 3 12.76 44.14 -21.08
N LEU A 4 11.50 43.69 -21.07
CA LEU A 4 10.82 43.19 -19.88
C LEU A 4 11.38 41.81 -19.54
N LEU A 5 12.12 41.72 -18.43
CA LEU A 5 12.47 40.44 -17.80
C LEU A 5 11.22 39.92 -17.07
N LEU A 6 10.61 38.90 -17.65
CA LEU A 6 9.53 38.14 -17.06
C LEU A 6 10.14 37.23 -15.97
N SER A 7 10.01 37.64 -14.71
CA SER A 7 10.39 36.81 -13.57
C SER A 7 9.45 35.61 -13.49
N MET A 8 9.88 34.45 -13.99
CA MET A 8 9.24 33.17 -13.69
C MET A 8 9.50 32.85 -12.21
N THR A 9 8.50 33.06 -11.36
CA THR A 9 8.46 32.53 -10.01
C THR A 9 8.29 31.02 -10.08
N LEU A 10 9.40 30.30 -9.89
CA LEU A 10 9.40 28.86 -9.64
C LEU A 10 8.61 28.62 -8.34
N THR A 11 7.41 28.07 -8.45
CA THR A 11 6.66 27.64 -7.27
C THR A 11 7.37 26.40 -6.73
N ALA A 12 8.20 26.58 -5.69
CA ALA A 12 8.74 25.48 -4.94
C ALA A 12 7.57 24.73 -4.28
N PHE A 13 7.23 23.54 -4.79
CA PHE A 13 6.36 22.63 -4.07
C PHE A 13 7.03 22.33 -2.73
N ALA A 14 6.41 22.79 -1.64
CA ALA A 14 6.79 22.37 -0.31
C ALA A 14 6.78 20.84 -0.28
N ALA A 15 7.95 20.24 0.01
CA ALA A 15 8.04 18.83 0.27
C ALA A 15 7.21 18.57 1.54
N GLY A 16 5.97 18.10 1.37
CA GLY A 16 5.13 17.66 2.46
C GLY A 16 5.93 16.68 3.32
N GLN A 17 5.86 16.86 4.65
CA GLN A 17 6.50 15.95 5.60
C GLN A 17 5.87 14.56 5.45
N GLY A 18 6.49 13.71 4.63
CA GLY A 18 6.19 12.29 4.60
C GLY A 18 6.52 11.63 5.94
N PRO A 19 6.10 10.38 6.15
CA PRO A 19 6.50 9.61 7.33
C PRO A 19 8.03 9.62 7.46
N ASP A 20 8.54 9.72 8.69
CA ASP A 20 9.97 9.52 8.94
C ASP A 20 10.28 8.02 8.84
N TYR A 21 11.06 7.64 7.83
CA TYR A 21 11.42 6.24 7.55
C TYR A 21 12.87 6.10 7.10
N ASP A 22 13.40 4.90 7.28
CA ASP A 22 14.68 4.55 6.69
C ASP A 22 14.53 4.36 5.18
N ALA A 23 14.87 5.42 4.44
CA ALA A 23 14.82 5.42 2.98
C ALA A 23 15.70 4.32 2.34
N THR A 24 16.79 3.91 2.99
CA THR A 24 17.65 2.83 2.49
C THR A 24 16.97 1.49 2.66
N ALA A 25 16.40 1.22 3.84
CA ALA A 25 15.64 0.00 4.08
C ALA A 25 14.44 -0.11 3.13
N LEU A 26 13.65 0.96 2.98
CA LEU A 26 12.49 0.96 2.09
C LEU A 26 12.87 0.77 0.62
N SER A 27 13.97 1.39 0.17
CA SER A 27 14.49 1.19 -1.20
C SER A 27 14.92 -0.26 -1.45
N ALA A 28 15.50 -0.93 -0.46
CA ALA A 28 15.87 -2.34 -0.57
C ALA A 28 14.63 -3.24 -0.72
N VAL A 29 13.58 -2.97 0.06
CA VAL A 29 12.29 -3.69 -0.04
C VAL A 29 11.66 -3.47 -1.42
N VAL A 30 11.63 -2.23 -1.93
CA VAL A 30 11.08 -1.91 -3.25
C VAL A 30 11.80 -2.68 -4.36
N ARG A 31 13.13 -2.82 -4.29
CA ARG A 31 13.92 -3.58 -5.28
C ARG A 31 13.62 -5.08 -5.29
N GLN A 32 13.12 -5.63 -4.20
CA GLN A 32 12.74 -7.04 -4.08
C GLN A 32 11.28 -7.31 -4.47
N ALA A 33 10.50 -6.25 -4.69
CA ALA A 33 9.06 -6.37 -4.91
C ALA A 33 8.75 -6.95 -6.30
N SER A 34 7.92 -7.99 -6.32
CA SER A 34 7.31 -8.48 -7.56
C SER A 34 6.08 -7.67 -7.93
N PHE A 35 6.00 -7.23 -9.19
CA PHE A 35 4.86 -6.50 -9.75
C PHE A 35 3.89 -7.40 -10.52
N GLU A 36 4.19 -8.70 -10.58
CA GLU A 36 3.45 -9.68 -11.40
C GLU A 36 2.40 -10.45 -10.59
N PHE A 37 2.36 -10.26 -9.28
CA PHE A 37 1.48 -11.02 -8.40
C PHE A 37 -0.01 -10.87 -8.74
N TYR A 38 -0.76 -11.96 -8.61
CA TYR A 38 -2.22 -12.00 -8.52
C TYR A 38 -2.65 -13.27 -7.79
N ASN A 39 -3.87 -13.30 -7.23
CA ASN A 39 -4.28 -14.34 -6.27
C ASN A 39 -4.09 -15.79 -6.76
N GLU A 40 -4.37 -16.05 -8.04
CA GLU A 40 -4.20 -17.37 -8.65
C GLU A 40 -2.76 -17.91 -8.57
N LEU A 41 -1.74 -17.04 -8.62
CA LEU A 41 -0.35 -17.50 -8.52
C LEU A 41 -0.07 -18.10 -7.15
N LEU A 42 -0.63 -17.51 -6.09
CA LEU A 42 -0.54 -18.06 -4.74
C LEU A 42 -1.32 -19.35 -4.61
N TYR A 43 -2.50 -19.45 -5.21
CA TYR A 43 -3.33 -20.66 -5.12
C TYR A 43 -2.72 -21.85 -5.85
N ARG A 44 -1.91 -21.61 -6.87
CA ARG A 44 -1.17 -22.66 -7.59
C ARG A 44 0.04 -23.17 -6.81
N ASP A 45 0.75 -22.28 -6.11
CA ASP A 45 1.98 -22.63 -5.37
C ASP A 45 2.25 -21.65 -4.21
N GLU A 46 1.55 -21.83 -3.08
CA GLU A 46 1.73 -20.96 -1.91
C GLU A 46 3.19 -20.93 -1.40
N PRO A 47 3.93 -22.06 -1.30
CA PRO A 47 5.34 -22.05 -0.90
C PRO A 47 6.24 -21.14 -1.73
N ALA A 48 6.03 -21.07 -3.05
CA ALA A 48 6.83 -20.20 -3.91
C ALA A 48 6.62 -18.71 -3.63
N TRP A 49 5.44 -18.32 -3.15
CA TRP A 49 5.05 -16.92 -2.92
C TRP A 49 5.19 -16.47 -1.47
N LYS A 50 5.14 -17.39 -0.52
CA LYS A 50 5.33 -17.08 0.90
C LYS A 50 6.68 -16.39 1.14
N GLY A 51 6.64 -15.26 1.87
CA GLY A 51 7.80 -14.42 2.16
C GLY A 51 8.20 -13.46 1.02
N ARG A 52 7.57 -13.54 -0.15
CA ARG A 52 7.84 -12.57 -1.22
C ARG A 52 7.19 -11.23 -0.94
N VAL A 53 7.90 -10.17 -1.30
CA VAL A 53 7.36 -8.81 -1.35
C VAL A 53 6.67 -8.62 -2.70
N ILE A 54 5.48 -8.03 -2.67
CA ILE A 54 4.67 -7.72 -3.84
C ILE A 54 4.31 -6.24 -3.87
N SER A 55 4.19 -5.69 -5.08
CA SER A 55 3.63 -4.36 -5.32
C SER A 55 2.42 -4.46 -6.22
N PHE A 56 1.34 -3.77 -5.84
CA PHE A 56 0.15 -3.69 -6.66
C PHE A 56 -0.63 -2.40 -6.45
N SER A 57 -1.42 -2.03 -7.46
CA SER A 57 -2.35 -0.89 -7.40
C SER A 57 -3.74 -1.38 -7.02
N GLY A 58 -4.41 -0.65 -6.14
CA GLY A 58 -5.73 -1.02 -5.65
C GLY A 58 -6.33 0.02 -4.71
N TYR A 59 -7.28 -0.40 -3.89
CA TYR A 59 -7.95 0.43 -2.90
C TYR A 59 -8.23 -0.39 -1.63
N MET A 60 -8.46 0.31 -0.53
CA MET A 60 -8.98 -0.28 0.70
C MET A 60 -10.48 -0.52 0.57
N VAL A 61 -10.94 -1.70 0.98
CA VAL A 61 -12.35 -2.07 0.99
C VAL A 61 -13.02 -1.55 2.26
N ASP A 62 -14.19 -0.93 2.12
CA ASP A 62 -14.96 -0.34 3.23
C ASP A 62 -15.42 -1.38 4.25
N ARG A 63 -15.90 -2.52 3.75
CA ARG A 63 -16.38 -3.64 4.57
C ARG A 63 -15.51 -4.87 4.31
N PRO A 64 -14.41 -5.03 5.06
CA PRO A 64 -13.49 -6.15 4.85
C PRO A 64 -14.13 -7.48 5.25
N ALA A 65 -13.65 -8.56 4.66
CA ALA A 65 -14.02 -9.92 5.04
C ALA A 65 -13.69 -10.20 6.51
N ILE A 66 -14.50 -11.02 7.16
CA ILE A 66 -14.43 -11.30 8.61
C ILE A 66 -13.52 -12.52 8.83
N GLY A 67 -12.46 -12.34 9.61
CA GLY A 67 -11.52 -13.39 10.00
C GLY A 67 -11.58 -13.71 11.49
N LYS A 68 -11.14 -14.91 11.89
CA LYS A 68 -11.06 -15.28 13.31
C LYS A 68 -9.83 -14.65 13.97
N GLY A 69 -10.03 -13.58 14.73
CA GLY A 69 -9.20 -13.22 15.90
C GLY A 69 -7.78 -12.69 15.67
N LYS A 70 -7.47 -11.95 14.60
CA LYS A 70 -6.10 -11.46 14.38
C LYS A 70 -6.03 -9.98 14.00
N SER A 71 -5.49 -9.16 14.92
CA SER A 71 -4.91 -7.82 14.72
C SER A 71 -5.76 -6.79 13.96
N PRO A 72 -5.43 -5.49 14.01
CA PRO A 72 -5.98 -4.57 13.02
C PRO A 72 -5.58 -5.06 11.62
N TYR A 73 -6.58 -5.36 10.79
CA TYR A 73 -6.40 -5.69 9.39
C TYR A 73 -7.35 -4.88 8.52
N ILE A 74 -6.95 -4.69 7.27
CA ILE A 74 -7.79 -4.14 6.21
C ILE A 74 -7.84 -5.16 5.07
N GLN A 75 -8.91 -5.10 4.28
CA GLN A 75 -8.91 -5.80 3.00
C GLN A 75 -8.50 -4.82 1.91
N LEU A 76 -7.54 -5.24 1.09
CA LEU A 76 -7.08 -4.51 -0.08
C LEU A 76 -7.54 -5.25 -1.32
N MET A 77 -8.12 -4.51 -2.27
CA MET A 77 -8.51 -5.04 -3.57
C MET A 77 -7.89 -4.22 -4.68
N GLY A 78 -7.51 -4.87 -5.77
CA GLY A 78 -6.85 -4.20 -6.87
C GLY A 78 -6.68 -5.11 -8.07
N ASN A 79 -5.93 -4.64 -9.05
CA ASN A 79 -5.56 -5.43 -10.22
C ASN A 79 -4.04 -5.47 -10.30
N GLY A 80 -3.49 -6.69 -10.32
CA GLY A 80 -2.15 -6.92 -10.81
C GLY A 80 -2.12 -6.84 -12.33
N VAL A 81 -0.93 -6.98 -12.92
CA VAL A 81 -0.76 -6.99 -14.38
C VAL A 81 -1.61 -8.09 -15.04
N ASN A 82 -1.79 -9.22 -14.36
CA ASN A 82 -2.34 -10.45 -14.93
C ASN A 82 -3.65 -10.92 -14.30
N GLY A 83 -4.20 -10.19 -13.32
CA GLY A 83 -5.44 -10.61 -12.67
C GLY A 83 -5.81 -9.83 -11.41
N LEU A 84 -6.93 -10.23 -10.81
CA LEU A 84 -7.44 -9.63 -9.59
C LEU A 84 -6.51 -9.91 -8.40
N ILE A 85 -6.32 -8.88 -7.59
CA ILE A 85 -5.69 -8.98 -6.27
C ILE A 85 -6.75 -8.67 -5.21
N SER A 86 -6.91 -9.58 -4.25
CA SER A 86 -7.72 -9.38 -3.06
C SER A 86 -6.98 -10.00 -1.88
N VAL A 87 -6.50 -9.18 -0.95
CA VAL A 87 -5.66 -9.62 0.16
C VAL A 87 -6.12 -9.04 1.48
N ILE A 88 -5.84 -9.76 2.57
CA ILE A 88 -6.01 -9.29 3.94
C ILE A 88 -4.68 -8.76 4.43
N ALA A 89 -4.58 -7.45 4.58
CA ALA A 89 -3.36 -6.79 5.00
C ALA A 89 -3.37 -6.50 6.49
N GLN A 90 -2.42 -7.10 7.20
CA GLN A 90 -2.09 -6.76 8.59
C GLN A 90 -1.14 -5.57 8.58
N TYR A 91 -1.38 -4.59 9.44
CA TYR A 91 -0.59 -3.36 9.51
C TYR A 91 -0.38 -2.92 10.96
N ASP A 92 0.66 -2.11 11.19
CA ASP A 92 1.04 -1.64 12.52
C ASP A 92 0.98 -0.11 12.65
N GLY A 93 0.44 0.37 13.77
CA GLY A 93 0.22 1.80 13.96
C GLY A 93 -0.97 2.35 13.17
N LYS A 94 -1.16 3.67 13.26
CA LYS A 94 -2.32 4.35 12.68
C LYS A 94 -2.08 4.61 11.19
N LEU A 95 -3.00 4.17 10.35
CA LEU A 95 -3.09 4.63 8.97
C LEU A 95 -3.50 6.11 8.96
N PRO A 96 -3.01 6.92 8.01
CA PRO A 96 -3.37 8.33 7.91
C PRO A 96 -4.77 8.47 7.30
N VAL A 97 -5.82 8.00 7.99
CA VAL A 97 -7.21 7.96 7.49
C VAL A 97 -8.01 9.23 7.84
N LYS A 98 -7.40 10.20 8.53
CA LYS A 98 -8.00 11.50 8.84
C LYS A 98 -6.96 12.60 8.61
N GLN A 99 -7.39 13.70 8.00
CA GLN A 99 -6.57 14.89 7.89
C GLN A 99 -6.42 15.50 9.28
N VAL A 100 -5.18 15.67 9.73
CA VAL A 100 -4.89 16.38 10.98
C VAL A 100 -4.66 17.84 10.63
N TYR A 101 -5.35 18.75 11.33
CA TYR A 101 -5.24 20.18 11.07
C TYR A 101 -3.79 20.64 11.24
N GLY A 102 -3.24 21.33 10.24
CA GLY A 102 -1.85 21.79 10.22
C GLY A 102 -0.81 20.76 9.76
N THR A 103 -1.22 19.60 9.23
CA THR A 103 -0.30 18.62 8.64
C THR A 103 -0.68 18.32 7.18
N ASP A 104 0.28 18.49 6.26
CA ASP A 104 0.14 18.13 4.83
C ASP A 104 0.38 16.63 4.57
N VAL A 105 0.02 15.77 5.52
CA VAL A 105 0.13 14.31 5.34
C VAL A 105 -1.05 13.86 4.47
N PRO A 106 -0.82 13.28 3.27
CA PRO A 106 -1.91 12.85 2.42
C PRO A 106 -2.71 11.74 3.11
N VAL A 107 -4.03 11.91 3.12
CA VAL A 107 -4.95 10.98 3.77
C VAL A 107 -5.17 9.77 2.88
N VAL A 108 -5.12 8.58 3.47
CA VAL A 108 -5.48 7.31 2.82
C VAL A 108 -6.97 7.09 3.04
N THR A 109 -7.77 7.26 1.99
CA THR A 109 -9.24 7.15 2.05
C THR A 109 -9.71 5.84 1.41
N THR A 110 -10.77 5.25 1.94
CA THR A 110 -11.42 4.08 1.34
C THR A 110 -11.86 4.38 -0.10
N GLY A 111 -11.64 3.46 -1.04
CA GLY A 111 -11.94 3.66 -2.46
C GLY A 111 -10.95 4.53 -3.24
N GLN A 112 -10.00 5.21 -2.56
CA GLN A 112 -8.90 5.87 -3.24
C GLN A 112 -7.97 4.83 -3.87
N HIS A 113 -7.58 5.06 -5.12
CA HIS A 113 -6.58 4.23 -5.75
C HIS A 113 -5.18 4.59 -5.23
N LEU A 114 -4.51 3.59 -4.70
CA LEU A 114 -3.20 3.66 -4.06
C LEU A 114 -2.34 2.52 -4.57
N ARG A 115 -1.05 2.61 -4.29
CA ARG A 115 -0.12 1.50 -4.51
C ARG A 115 0.34 0.96 -3.17
N PHE A 116 0.29 -0.36 -3.05
CA PHE A 116 0.63 -1.07 -1.82
C PHE A 116 1.90 -1.87 -2.03
N LEU A 117 2.72 -1.89 -0.99
CA LEU A 117 3.89 -2.76 -0.87
C LEU A 117 3.65 -3.69 0.31
N ALA A 118 3.65 -5.00 0.09
CA ALA A 118 3.29 -5.97 1.11
C ALA A 118 4.08 -7.26 0.99
N GLU A 119 4.31 -7.94 2.11
CA GLU A 119 4.95 -9.26 2.15
C GLU A 119 3.90 -10.35 2.36
N ILE A 120 3.92 -11.38 1.52
CA ILE A 120 2.99 -12.52 1.63
C ILE A 120 3.38 -13.38 2.83
N ARG A 121 2.43 -13.63 3.74
CA ARG A 121 2.65 -14.47 4.94
C ARG A 121 2.08 -15.86 4.77
N THR A 122 0.83 -15.95 4.34
CA THR A 122 0.09 -17.21 4.16
C THR A 122 -1.22 -16.93 3.41
N ALA A 123 -2.09 -17.91 3.23
CA ALA A 123 -3.49 -17.69 2.90
C ALA A 123 -4.43 -18.38 3.91
N GLU A 124 -5.52 -17.70 4.25
CA GLU A 124 -6.49 -18.15 5.26
C GLU A 124 -7.92 -18.00 4.73
N ASN A 125 -8.88 -18.67 5.39
CA ASN A 125 -10.30 -18.55 5.09
C ASN A 125 -10.92 -17.35 5.81
N PHE A 126 -11.66 -16.53 5.07
CA PHE A 126 -12.41 -15.38 5.55
C PHE A 126 -13.88 -15.47 5.10
N LEU A 127 -14.78 -14.90 5.89
CA LEU A 127 -16.20 -14.81 5.54
C LEU A 127 -16.49 -13.45 4.92
N SER A 128 -16.97 -13.42 3.68
CA SER A 128 -17.41 -12.17 3.05
C SER A 128 -18.65 -11.60 3.73
N VAL A 129 -18.94 -10.32 3.49
CA VAL A 129 -20.16 -9.66 3.97
C VAL A 129 -21.45 -10.30 3.46
N ASN A 130 -21.37 -11.05 2.36
CA ASN A 130 -22.50 -11.78 1.77
C ASN A 130 -22.61 -13.22 2.29
N GLY A 131 -21.80 -13.61 3.28
CA GLY A 131 -21.83 -14.95 3.87
C GLY A 131 -21.09 -16.02 3.06
N VAL A 132 -20.26 -15.62 2.10
CA VAL A 132 -19.48 -16.56 1.26
C VAL A 132 -18.08 -16.73 1.84
N TRP A 133 -17.63 -17.96 2.03
CA TRP A 133 -16.25 -18.25 2.42
C TRP A 133 -15.30 -17.98 1.25
N MET A 134 -14.23 -17.25 1.54
CA MET A 134 -13.18 -16.89 0.59
C MET A 134 -11.83 -17.31 1.16
N TYR A 135 -11.01 -17.95 0.34
CA TYR A 135 -9.60 -18.18 0.65
C TYR A 135 -8.81 -16.98 0.15
N LEU A 136 -8.15 -16.24 1.05
CA LEU A 136 -7.46 -14.99 0.69
C LEU A 136 -6.02 -14.99 1.23
N PRO A 137 -5.05 -14.46 0.47
CA PRO A 137 -3.72 -14.17 0.97
C PRO A 137 -3.78 -13.20 2.16
N VAL A 138 -3.04 -13.55 3.20
CA VAL A 138 -2.73 -12.68 4.34
C VAL A 138 -1.33 -12.11 4.11
N VAL A 139 -1.25 -10.79 4.10
CA VAL A 139 -0.02 -10.05 3.85
C VAL A 139 0.31 -9.15 5.02
N LYS A 140 1.59 -8.86 5.22
CA LYS A 140 2.06 -7.77 6.07
C LYS A 140 2.22 -6.53 5.21
N LEU A 141 1.49 -5.46 5.53
CA LEU A 141 1.61 -4.19 4.83
C LEU A 141 2.92 -3.50 5.23
N LEU A 142 3.75 -3.17 4.24
CA LEU A 142 5.06 -2.55 4.46
C LEU A 142 5.03 -1.06 4.18
N ALA A 143 4.37 -0.64 3.09
CA ALA A 143 4.22 0.75 2.73
C ALA A 143 2.98 1.00 1.84
N ILE A 144 2.51 2.25 1.85
CA ILE A 144 1.46 2.78 0.98
C ILE A 144 2.01 3.98 0.22
N TYR A 145 1.74 4.06 -1.07
CA TYR A 145 2.10 5.17 -1.95
C TYR A 145 0.87 5.70 -2.67
N GLN A 146 0.95 6.93 -3.17
CA GLN A 146 0.02 7.37 -4.22
C GLN A 146 0.19 6.48 -5.46
N GLN A 147 -0.87 6.27 -6.22
CA GLN A 147 -0.81 5.42 -7.42
C GLN A 147 0.15 5.99 -8.49
N ASP A 148 0.23 7.32 -8.61
CA ASP A 148 1.02 8.04 -9.59
C ASP A 148 2.51 8.20 -9.21
N ASP A 149 2.90 7.81 -7.99
CA ASP A 149 4.30 7.70 -7.57
C ASP A 149 4.94 6.44 -8.19
N ALA A 150 5.22 6.52 -9.50
CA ALA A 150 5.80 5.42 -10.27
C ALA A 150 7.18 4.98 -9.76
N GLU A 151 7.91 5.89 -9.10
CA GLU A 151 9.26 5.64 -8.58
C GLU A 151 9.26 5.19 -7.11
N LEU A 152 8.11 5.16 -6.45
CA LEU A 152 7.95 4.76 -5.04
C LEU A 152 8.85 5.55 -4.09
N LYS A 153 9.00 6.85 -4.35
CA LYS A 153 9.89 7.73 -3.60
C LYS A 153 9.25 8.36 -2.37
N ARG A 154 7.92 8.54 -2.36
CA ARG A 154 7.18 9.30 -1.37
C ARG A 154 6.06 8.44 -0.77
N ALA A 155 6.43 7.62 0.20
CA ALA A 155 5.46 6.82 0.92
C ALA A 155 4.48 7.71 1.71
N LEU A 156 3.20 7.39 1.66
CA LEU A 156 2.15 7.99 2.50
C LEU A 156 2.14 7.41 3.91
N TRP A 157 2.46 6.13 3.99
CA TRP A 157 2.55 5.38 5.23
C TRP A 157 3.60 4.29 5.08
N VAL A 158 4.29 4.01 6.18
CA VAL A 158 5.31 2.97 6.28
C VAL A 158 5.11 2.21 7.59
N SER A 159 5.26 0.89 7.55
CA SER A 159 5.20 0.02 8.73
C SER A 159 6.25 0.39 9.77
N ARG A 160 6.01 0.10 11.06
CA ARG A 160 6.90 0.57 12.13
C ARG A 160 8.32 0.00 12.03
N GLU A 161 8.48 -1.21 11.50
CA GLU A 161 9.80 -1.84 11.35
C GLU A 161 10.70 -1.13 10.33
N LEU A 162 10.11 -0.34 9.43
CA LEU A 162 10.82 0.46 8.43
C LEU A 162 10.93 1.93 8.85
N ARG A 163 10.44 2.29 10.05
CA ARG A 163 10.61 3.64 10.64
C ARG A 163 11.92 3.72 11.40
N ARG A 164 12.43 4.95 11.54
CA ARG A 164 13.60 5.27 12.35
C ARG A 164 13.26 5.37 13.83
#